data_AF-A0A936ICN7-F1
#
_entry.id   AF-A0A936ICN7-F1
#
_cell.length_a   1.000
_cell.length_b   1.000
_cell.length_c   1.000
_cell.angle_alpha   90.00
_cell.angle_beta   90.00
_cell.angle_gamma   90.00
#
_symmetry.space_group_name_H-M   'P 1'
#
loop_
_entity.id
_entity.type
_entity.pdbx_description
1 polymer ?
#
loop_
_entity_poly.entity_id
_entity_poly.type
_entity_poly.pdbx_seq_one_letter_code
_entity_poly.pdbx_strand_id
1 'polypeptide(L)'
;MVHLIVPPGTAIGQSNNLTDRQVEQGLDYLNQAFSNSGPFAAANGVDVGIQFCLARRDPNGQPTNGITRTPSNLVNDMMCAPGTNANNDAAIKALIGWDCTRYINIF
;
A
#
# COMPACT_ATOMS: atom_id res chain seq x y z
N MET A 1 6.97 1.01 -1.11
CA MET A 1 6.26 2.24 -0.70
C MET A 1 4.76 1.93 -0.71
N VAL A 2 3.91 2.74 -0.08
CA VAL A 2 2.44 2.61 -0.15
C VAL A 2 1.78 3.91 -0.64
N HIS A 3 0.97 3.83 -1.69
CA HIS A 3 0.23 4.94 -2.29
C HIS A 3 -1.25 4.84 -1.92
N LEU A 4 -1.71 5.64 -0.95
CA LEU A 4 -3.14 5.70 -0.62
C LEU A 4 -3.82 6.71 -1.54
N ILE A 5 -4.66 6.21 -2.45
CA ILE A 5 -5.50 7.05 -3.29
C ILE A 5 -6.84 7.23 -2.58
N VAL A 6 -7.18 8.47 -2.25
CA VAL A 6 -8.28 8.77 -1.31
C VAL A 6 -9.29 9.72 -1.95
N PRO A 7 -10.61 9.57 -1.72
CA PRO A 7 -11.55 10.59 -2.13
C PRO A 7 -11.19 11.96 -1.52
N PRO A 8 -11.35 13.07 -2.27
CA PRO A 8 -11.06 14.40 -1.74
C PRO A 8 -11.89 14.70 -0.49
N GLY A 9 -11.24 15.20 0.56
CA GLY A 9 -11.89 15.56 1.83
C GLY A 9 -12.06 14.40 2.82
N THR A 10 -11.65 13.17 2.50
CA THR A 10 -11.68 12.05 3.46
C THR A 10 -10.62 12.24 4.55
N ALA A 11 -11.04 12.26 5.81
CA ALA A 11 -10.13 12.35 6.96
C ALA A 11 -9.30 11.07 7.16
N ILE A 12 -8.12 11.18 7.76
CA ILE A 12 -7.28 10.01 8.10
C ILE A 12 -8.03 9.11 9.10
N GLY A 13 -7.98 7.80 8.88
CA GLY A 13 -8.70 6.78 9.63
C GLY A 13 -10.13 6.54 9.17
N GLN A 14 -10.57 7.17 8.08
CA GLN A 14 -11.91 6.99 7.49
C GLN A 14 -11.81 6.34 6.11
N SER A 15 -12.78 5.47 5.79
CA SER A 15 -12.86 4.76 4.51
C SER A 15 -11.49 4.13 4.14
N ASN A 16 -10.96 4.44 2.96
CA ASN A 16 -9.66 3.98 2.45
C ASN A 16 -8.48 4.92 2.81
N ASN A 17 -8.70 6.00 3.56
CA ASN A 17 -7.62 6.88 4.03
C ASN A 17 -7.02 6.35 5.34
N LEU A 18 -6.39 5.17 5.29
CA LEU A 18 -5.87 4.45 6.46
C LEU A 18 -4.86 5.28 7.27
N THR A 19 -4.82 5.12 8.60
CA THR A 19 -3.75 5.69 9.44
C THR A 19 -2.39 5.07 9.12
N ASP A 20 -1.30 5.79 9.38
CA ASP A 20 0.07 5.27 9.20
C ASP A 20 0.28 3.96 9.97
N ARG A 21 -0.24 3.87 11.20
CA ARG A 21 -0.21 2.65 12.03
C ARG A 21 -0.92 1.47 11.35
N GLN A 22 -2.06 1.69 10.69
CA GLN A 22 -2.74 0.63 9.97
C GLN A 22 -1.94 0.15 8.77
N VAL A 23 -1.24 1.06 8.08
CA VAL A 23 -0.34 0.69 6.98
C VAL A 23 0.83 -0.13 7.52
N GLU A 24 1.48 0.32 8.60
CA GLU A 24 2.58 -0.40 9.24
C GLU A 24 2.16 -1.80 9.71
N GLN A 25 0.97 -1.93 10.32
CA GLN A 25 0.42 -3.22 10.69
C GLN A 25 0.20 -4.14 9.48
N GLY A 26 -0.22 -3.58 8.33
CA GLY A 26 -0.31 -4.32 7.08
C GLY A 26 1.05 -4.84 6.60
N LEU A 27 2.12 -4.04 6.73
CA LEU A 27 3.48 -4.51 6.43
C LEU A 27 3.94 -5.61 7.40
N ASP A 28 3.60 -5.52 8.69
CA ASP A 28 3.93 -6.55 9.67
C ASP A 28 3.26 -7.88 9.30
N TYR A 29 2.00 -7.84 8.89
CA TYR A 29 1.28 -9.02 8.40
C TYR A 29 1.88 -9.58 7.10
N LEU A 30 2.30 -8.70 6.18
CA LEU A 30 2.97 -9.12 4.96
C LEU A 30 4.29 -9.84 5.26
N ASN A 31 5.08 -9.32 6.20
CA ASN A 31 6.31 -9.97 6.65
C ASN A 31 6.04 -11.32 7.32
N GLN A 32 5.04 -11.40 8.19
CA GLN A 32 4.65 -12.65 8.83
C GLN A 32 4.20 -13.71 7.82
N ALA A 33 3.44 -13.30 6.79
CA ALA A 33 3.01 -14.18 5.72
C ALA A 33 4.20 -14.71 4.90
N PHE A 34 5.14 -13.84 4.52
CA PHE A 34 6.30 -14.25 3.71
C PHE A 34 7.32 -15.08 4.51
N SER A 35 7.37 -14.92 5.83
CA SER A 35 8.20 -15.76 6.70
C SER A 35 7.50 -17.00 7.24
N ASN A 36 6.26 -17.29 6.78
CA ASN A 36 5.42 -18.39 7.27
C ASN A 36 5.30 -18.42 8.81
N SER A 37 5.00 -17.27 9.41
CA SER A 37 4.98 -17.08 10.86
C SER A 37 3.68 -16.42 11.36
N GLY A 38 3.53 -16.37 12.69
CA GLY A 38 2.37 -15.74 13.32
C GLY A 38 1.04 -16.35 12.86
N PRO A 39 -0.01 -15.55 12.60
CA PRO A 39 -1.31 -16.03 12.18
C PRO A 39 -1.34 -16.54 10.73
N PHE A 40 -0.25 -16.38 9.97
CA PHE A 40 -0.14 -16.80 8.57
C PHE A 40 0.69 -18.08 8.40
N ALA A 41 1.16 -18.69 9.49
CA ALA A 41 1.91 -19.94 9.44
C ALA A 41 1.02 -21.10 8.96
N ALA A 42 1.49 -21.84 7.97
CA ALA A 42 0.87 -23.06 7.45
C ALA A 42 1.82 -24.26 7.61
N ALA A 43 1.25 -25.45 7.81
CA ALA A 43 2.02 -26.69 8.04
C ALA A 43 2.98 -27.05 6.90
N ASN A 44 2.63 -26.69 5.67
CA ASN A 44 3.44 -26.88 4.46
C ASN A 44 4.04 -25.56 3.94
N GLY A 45 3.93 -24.46 4.70
CA GLY A 45 4.54 -23.19 4.33
C GLY A 45 6.04 -23.16 4.65
N VAL A 46 6.75 -22.22 4.05
CA VAL A 46 8.18 -22.01 4.24
C VAL A 46 8.49 -20.52 4.37
N ASP A 47 9.57 -20.19 5.07
CA ASP A 47 10.15 -18.86 5.01
C ASP A 47 10.77 -18.64 3.63
N VAL A 48 10.26 -17.66 2.89
CA VAL A 48 10.73 -17.34 1.54
C VAL A 48 11.95 -16.41 1.55
N GLY A 49 12.39 -15.93 2.71
CA GLY A 49 13.57 -15.08 2.86
C GLY A 49 13.40 -13.65 2.33
N ILE A 50 12.16 -13.18 2.17
CA ILE A 50 11.84 -11.82 1.72
C ILE A 50 11.24 -11.02 2.88
N GLN A 51 11.75 -9.80 3.07
CA GLN A 51 11.23 -8.86 4.04
C GLN A 51 10.88 -7.52 3.38
N PHE A 52 9.78 -6.93 3.82
CA PHE A 52 9.26 -5.66 3.38
C PHE A 52 9.46 -4.59 4.44
N CYS A 53 9.79 -3.39 4.00
CA CYS A 53 9.84 -2.19 4.82
C CYS A 53 9.35 -0.97 4.03
N LEU A 54 8.89 0.05 4.76
CA LEU A 54 8.56 1.33 4.14
C LEU A 54 9.83 2.04 3.67
N ALA A 55 9.73 2.69 2.52
CA ALA A 55 10.83 3.48 2.00
C ALA A 55 11.16 4.65 2.95
N ARG A 56 12.45 4.90 3.17
CA ARG A 56 12.93 6.04 3.99
C ARG A 56 13.43 7.22 3.16
N ARG A 57 13.58 7.01 1.84
CA ARG A 57 13.90 8.05 0.87
C ARG A 57 12.99 7.95 -0.35
N ASP A 58 12.53 9.09 -0.83
CA ASP A 58 11.77 9.21 -2.07
C ASP A 58 12.70 9.09 -3.30
N PRO A 59 12.16 9.09 -4.54
CA PRO A 59 12.97 8.99 -5.76
C PRO A 59 13.97 10.14 -5.93
N ASN A 60 13.72 11.30 -5.33
CA ASN A 60 14.59 12.47 -5.35
C ASN A 60 15.63 12.44 -4.20
N GLY A 61 15.66 11.37 -3.40
CA GLY A 61 16.57 11.19 -2.28
C GLY A 61 16.16 11.88 -0.98
N GLN A 62 14.98 12.52 -0.95
CA GLN A 62 14.49 13.24 0.21
C GLN A 62 13.90 12.29 1.26
N PRO A 63 13.98 12.62 2.57
CA PRO A 63 13.37 11.81 3.62
C PRO A 63 11.86 11.63 3.43
N THR A 64 11.37 10.42 3.71
CA THR A 64 9.94 10.08 3.63
C THR A 64 9.60 9.00 4.66
N ASN A 65 8.33 8.93 5.06
CA ASN A 65 7.79 7.79 5.81
C ASN A 65 7.40 6.62 4.89
N GLY A 66 7.47 6.78 3.56
CA GLY A 66 7.18 5.73 2.58
C GLY A 66 5.69 5.54 2.28
N ILE A 67 4.85 6.45 2.77
CA ILE A 67 3.39 6.48 2.57
C ILE A 67 3.04 7.79 1.86
N THR A 68 2.33 7.72 0.75
CA THR A 68 1.78 8.91 0.10
C THR A 68 0.26 8.90 0.16
N ARG A 69 -0.34 10.07 0.12
CA ARG A 69 -1.81 10.24 0.11
C ARG A 69 -2.18 11.15 -1.04
N THR A 70 -2.88 10.61 -2.02
CA THR A 70 -3.23 11.34 -3.25
C THR A 70 -4.75 11.48 -3.33
N PRO A 71 -5.29 12.71 -3.21
CA PRO A 71 -6.72 12.94 -3.37
C PRO A 71 -7.14 12.72 -4.83
N SER A 72 -8.12 11.85 -5.07
CA SER A 72 -8.64 11.56 -6.41
C SER A 72 -10.08 11.04 -6.37
N ASN A 73 -10.87 11.43 -7.38
CA ASN A 73 -12.23 10.92 -7.57
C ASN A 73 -12.27 9.54 -8.23
N LEU A 74 -11.11 8.99 -8.65
CA LEU A 74 -11.03 7.67 -9.31
C LEU A 74 -11.35 6.49 -8.38
N VAL A 75 -11.36 6.72 -7.07
CA VAL A 75 -11.66 5.75 -6.00
C VAL A 75 -12.99 6.02 -5.28
N ASN A 76 -13.90 6.76 -5.93
CA ASN A 76 -15.19 7.14 -5.35
C ASN A 76 -16.30 6.06 -5.56
N ASP A 77 -15.92 4.83 -5.86
CA ASP A 77 -16.89 3.74 -6.08
C ASP A 77 -17.33 3.11 -4.74
N MET A 78 -18.55 2.58 -4.70
CA MET A 78 -19.20 2.17 -3.45
C MET A 78 -18.51 0.93 -2.84
N MET A 79 -18.32 0.94 -1.52
CA MET A 79 -17.56 -0.02 -0.68
C MET A 79 -17.78 -1.53 -0.93
N CYS A 80 -18.82 -1.95 -1.65
CA CYS A 80 -19.10 -3.36 -1.97
C CYS A 80 -18.40 -3.86 -3.25
N ALA A 81 -17.65 -2.99 -3.94
CA ALA A 81 -16.63 -3.37 -4.92
C ALA A 81 -15.30 -2.69 -4.54
N PRO A 82 -14.67 -3.10 -3.42
CA PRO A 82 -13.38 -2.55 -3.02
C PRO A 82 -12.32 -3.05 -3.99
N GLY A 83 -12.11 -2.27 -5.05
CA GLY A 83 -11.16 -2.52 -6.10
C GLY A 83 -11.20 -1.38 -7.09
N THR A 84 -10.05 -1.00 -7.61
CA THR A 84 -9.96 -0.28 -8.88
C THR A 84 -10.92 -0.95 -9.86
N ASN A 85 -11.95 -0.24 -10.33
CA ASN A 85 -12.56 -0.60 -11.61
C ASN A 85 -11.38 -0.84 -12.57
N ALA A 86 -11.32 -1.95 -13.29
CA ALA A 86 -10.20 -2.22 -14.20
C ALA A 86 -9.97 -1.05 -15.18
N ASN A 87 -11.03 -0.29 -15.48
CA ASN A 87 -10.99 0.93 -16.28
C ASN A 87 -10.18 2.07 -15.62
N ASN A 88 -10.12 2.12 -14.28
CA ASN A 88 -9.44 3.17 -13.50
C ASN A 88 -8.08 2.72 -12.94
N ASP A 89 -7.74 1.44 -12.92
CA ASP A 89 -6.45 0.94 -12.38
C ASP A 89 -5.24 1.62 -13.04
N ALA A 90 -5.22 1.65 -14.37
CA ALA A 90 -4.16 2.31 -15.13
C ALA A 90 -4.12 3.82 -14.83
N ALA A 91 -5.28 4.47 -14.70
CA ALA A 91 -5.38 5.89 -14.37
C ALA A 91 -4.87 6.18 -12.94
N ILE A 92 -5.18 5.31 -11.98
CA ILE A 92 -4.71 5.41 -10.59
C ILE A 92 -3.19 5.26 -10.51
N LYS A 93 -2.62 4.26 -11.18
CA LYS A 93 -1.16 4.05 -11.22
C LYS A 93 -0.41 5.16 -11.95
N ALA A 94 -1.07 5.85 -12.88
CA ALA A 94 -0.52 7.02 -13.56
C ALA A 94 -0.52 8.29 -12.69
N LEU A 95 -1.31 8.37 -11.61
CA LEU A 95 -1.32 9.54 -10.72
C LEU A 95 -0.01 9.70 -9.96
N ILE A 96 0.54 8.57 -9.50
CA ILE A 96 1.75 8.54 -8.69
C ILE A 96 2.41 7.18 -8.84
N GLY A 97 3.71 7.17 -9.09
CA GLY A 97 4.49 5.96 -9.18
C GLY A 97 5.95 6.26 -8.93
N TRP A 98 6.60 5.46 -8.10
CA TRP A 98 8.04 5.52 -7.91
C TRP A 98 8.71 4.50 -8.83
N ASP A 99 9.99 4.72 -9.13
CA ASP A 99 10.79 3.83 -9.99
C ASP A 99 10.66 2.36 -9.56
N CYS A 100 10.00 1.56 -10.41
CA CYS A 100 9.69 0.16 -10.16
C CYS A 100 10.94 -0.74 -10.09
N THR A 101 12.09 -0.26 -10.55
CA THR A 101 13.37 -1.00 -10.42
C THR A 101 13.97 -0.86 -9.03
N ARG A 102 13.51 0.12 -8.24
CA ARG A 102 14.04 0.45 -6.92
C ARG A 102 13.02 0.26 -5.80
N TYR A 103 11.74 0.35 -6.11
CA TYR A 103 10.66 0.27 -5.13
C TYR A 103 9.53 -0.63 -5.62
N ILE A 104 8.99 -1.42 -4.70
CA ILE A 104 7.68 -2.05 -4.88
C ILE A 104 6.61 -1.00 -4.60
N ASN A 105 5.71 -0.80 -5.56
CA ASN A 105 4.58 0.12 -5.44
C ASN A 105 3.30 -0.64 -5.06
N ILE A 106 2.72 -0.34 -3.90
CA ILE A 106 1.45 -0.88 -3.39
C ILE A 106 0.42 0.26 -3.38
N PHE A 107 -0.76 0.05 -3.96
CA PHE A 107 -1.85 1.04 -4.07
C PHE A 107 -3.09 0.57 -3.28
#